data_AF-A0A1B6HA88-F1
#
_entry.id   AF-A0A1B6HA88-F1
#
_cell.length_a   1.000
_cell.length_b   1.000
_cell.length_c   1.000
_cell.angle_alpha   90.00
_cell.angle_beta   90.00
_cell.angle_gamma   90.00
#
_symmetry.space_group_name_H-M   'P 1'
#
loop_
_entity.id
_entity.type
_entity.pdbx_description
1 polymer ?
#
loop_
_entity_poly.entity_id
_entity_poly.type
_entity_poly.pdbx_seq_one_letter_code
_entity_poly.pdbx_strand_id
1 'polypeptide(L)'
;DLGQSRLKVLETQLDNLTSADHEAQTEEALTQPQHSAQLPALISRLTQVIRDYDLIVADLPHECSWVDGPSGLYIVAPGSGRPLVTFCDQLTGAGGWTLVQRRQDGSQEFNKKWDEYTTGFGSPLGEFWIGNEALHRLTAANLSSLRIDLVDIYGKAWYAEYDEFSVANATDGYRLTVSGYHGNASDALDYQNHMQF
;
A
#
# COMPACT_ATOMS: atom_id res chain seq x y z
N ASP A 1 7.83 -46.06 17.57
CA ASP A 1 7.80 -44.65 17.96
C ASP A 1 8.61 -43.84 16.94
N LEU A 2 7.98 -43.44 15.84
CA LEU A 2 8.64 -42.81 14.67
C LEU A 2 8.73 -41.28 14.81
N GLY A 3 7.92 -40.70 15.72
CA GLY A 3 7.84 -39.26 15.96
C GLY A 3 9.05 -38.73 16.75
N GLN A 4 9.51 -39.48 17.76
CA GLN A 4 10.68 -39.09 18.55
C GLN A 4 11.99 -39.08 17.75
N SER A 5 12.15 -40.01 16.79
CA SER A 5 13.35 -40.05 15.96
C SER A 5 13.46 -38.88 14.98
N ARG A 6 12.33 -38.36 14.47
CA ARG A 6 12.32 -37.19 13.57
C ARG A 6 12.54 -35.88 14.33
N LEU A 7 12.05 -35.81 15.57
CA LEU A 7 12.25 -34.65 16.45
C LEU A 7 13.74 -34.49 16.78
N LYS A 8 14.42 -35.58 17.15
CA LYS A 8 15.88 -35.57 17.40
C LYS A 8 16.70 -35.11 16.20
N VAL A 9 16.32 -35.53 14.99
CA VAL A 9 17.01 -35.10 13.77
C VAL A 9 16.85 -33.60 13.54
N LEU A 10 15.66 -33.05 13.78
CA LEU A 10 15.40 -31.62 13.68
C LEU A 10 16.10 -30.81 14.76
N GLU A 11 16.16 -31.31 16.00
CA GLU A 11 16.92 -30.69 17.09
C GLU A 11 18.42 -30.64 16.76
N THR A 12 18.98 -31.74 16.24
CA THR A 12 20.39 -31.78 15.82
C THR A 12 20.67 -30.86 14.63
N GLN A 13 19.70 -30.69 13.72
CA GLN A 13 19.82 -29.73 12.63
C GLN A 13 19.73 -28.28 13.12
N LEU A 14 18.90 -28.00 14.11
CA LEU A 14 18.78 -26.68 14.72
C LEU A 14 20.04 -26.33 15.52
N ASP A 15 20.57 -27.26 16.32
CA ASP A 15 21.80 -27.10 17.09
C ASP A 15 23.03 -26.86 16.19
N ASN A 16 23.06 -27.49 15.01
CA ASN A 16 24.09 -27.25 14.00
C ASN A 16 23.98 -25.86 13.34
N LEU A 17 22.76 -25.33 13.17
CA LEU A 17 22.52 -24.00 12.59
C LEU A 17 22.81 -22.88 13.60
N THR A 18 22.68 -23.15 14.90
CA THR A 18 22.94 -22.20 15.99
C THR A 18 24.30 -22.39 16.65
N SER A 19 25.20 -23.19 16.07
CA SER A 19 26.51 -23.43 16.65
C SER A 19 27.38 -22.17 16.57
N ALA A 20 28.18 -21.94 17.61
CA ALA A 20 29.12 -20.82 17.69
C ALA A 20 30.15 -20.81 16.54
N ASP A 21 30.32 -21.93 15.82
CA ASP A 21 31.15 -22.01 14.61
C ASP A 21 30.59 -21.14 13.48
N HIS A 22 29.27 -20.98 13.35
CA HIS A 22 28.67 -20.08 12.37
C HIS A 22 28.80 -18.60 12.77
N GLU A 23 28.67 -18.28 14.06
CA GLU A 23 28.92 -16.91 14.57
C GLU A 23 30.39 -16.51 14.39
N ALA A 24 31.33 -17.42 14.69
CA ALA A 24 32.76 -17.21 14.48
C ALA A 24 33.15 -17.08 13.00
N GLN A 25 32.53 -17.85 12.10
CA GLN A 25 32.71 -17.69 10.65
C GLN A 25 32.14 -16.36 10.14
N THR A 26 31.09 -15.85 10.77
CA THR A 26 30.49 -14.54 10.44
C THR A 26 31.37 -13.39 10.95
N GLU A 27 31.99 -13.51 12.13
CA GLU A 27 32.98 -12.55 12.66
C GLU A 27 34.32 -12.59 11.89
N GLU A 28 34.81 -13.76 11.48
CA GLU A 28 36.00 -13.89 10.62
C GLU A 28 35.76 -13.30 9.23
N ALA A 29 34.57 -13.45 8.65
CA ALA A 29 34.21 -12.83 7.38
C ALA A 29 34.18 -11.28 7.46
N LEU A 30 33.84 -10.72 8.62
CA LEU A 30 33.83 -9.27 8.86
C LEU A 30 35.22 -8.66 9.10
N THR A 31 36.20 -9.48 9.49
CA THR A 31 37.58 -9.04 9.83
C THR A 31 38.58 -9.22 8.69
N GLN A 32 38.17 -9.80 7.56
CA GLN A 32 39.02 -9.90 6.38
C GLN A 32 39.29 -8.50 5.75
N PRO A 33 40.58 -8.07 5.63
CA PRO A 33 40.93 -6.73 5.16
C PRO A 33 40.42 -6.41 3.74
N GLN A 34 40.23 -7.45 2.92
CA GLN A 34 39.78 -7.32 1.52
C GLN A 34 38.32 -6.85 1.41
N HIS A 35 37.44 -7.27 2.33
CA HIS A 35 36.04 -6.83 2.38
C HIS A 35 35.90 -5.41 2.96
N SER A 36 36.73 -5.04 3.93
CA SER A 36 36.73 -3.70 4.54
C SER A 36 37.14 -2.58 3.58
N ALA A 37 38.04 -2.88 2.62
CA ALA A 37 38.53 -1.91 1.64
C ALA A 37 37.48 -1.52 0.58
N GLN A 38 36.50 -2.40 0.32
CA GLN A 38 35.45 -2.17 -0.66
C GLN A 38 34.21 -1.47 -0.05
N LEU A 39 34.06 -1.54 1.27
CA LEU A 39 32.90 -1.04 1.99
C LEU A 39 32.62 0.46 1.78
N PRO A 40 33.62 1.38 1.81
CA PRO A 40 33.37 2.80 1.56
C PRO A 40 32.86 3.07 0.14
N ALA A 41 33.39 2.34 -0.85
CA ALA A 41 32.96 2.47 -2.24
C ALA A 41 31.53 1.96 -2.44
N LEU A 42 31.15 0.86 -1.77
CA LEU A 42 29.78 0.34 -1.78
C LEU A 42 28.80 1.33 -1.11
N ILE A 43 29.15 1.88 0.05
CA ILE A 43 28.34 2.89 0.75
C ILE A 43 28.12 4.11 -0.16
N SER A 44 29.18 4.64 -0.79
CA SER A 44 29.05 5.79 -1.68
C SER A 44 28.11 5.52 -2.87
N ARG A 45 28.14 4.31 -3.44
CA ARG A 45 27.24 3.92 -4.53
C ARG A 45 25.80 3.81 -4.06
N LEU A 46 25.57 3.20 -2.90
CA LEU A 46 24.24 3.09 -2.31
C LEU A 46 23.66 4.47 -1.95
N THR A 47 24.46 5.37 -1.40
CA THR A 47 24.03 6.76 -1.13
C THR A 47 23.60 7.46 -2.41
N GLN A 48 24.31 7.26 -3.53
CA GLN A 48 23.90 7.84 -4.81
C GLN A 48 22.56 7.27 -5.28
N VAL A 49 22.38 5.95 -5.20
CA VAL A 49 21.11 5.30 -5.58
C VAL A 49 19.94 5.79 -4.74
N ILE A 50 20.13 5.95 -3.42
CA ILE A 50 19.10 6.49 -2.53
C ILE A 50 18.73 7.91 -2.94
N ARG A 51 19.72 8.75 -3.23
CA ARG A 51 19.50 10.14 -3.63
C ARG A 51 18.78 10.24 -4.97
N ASP A 52 19.16 9.42 -5.94
CA ASP A 52 18.53 9.36 -7.24
C ASP A 52 17.08 8.88 -7.11
N TYR A 53 16.83 7.89 -6.24
CA TYR A 53 15.48 7.42 -5.93
C TYR A 53 14.62 8.54 -5.32
N ASP A 54 15.11 9.24 -4.30
CA ASP A 54 14.37 10.32 -3.64
C ASP A 54 14.01 11.45 -4.63
N LEU A 55 14.92 11.78 -5.56
CA LEU A 55 14.66 12.76 -6.61
C LEU A 55 13.57 12.29 -7.59
N ILE A 56 13.56 11.00 -7.96
CA ILE A 56 12.52 10.44 -8.82
C ILE A 56 11.17 10.49 -8.09
N VAL A 57 11.12 10.07 -6.83
CA VAL A 57 9.86 10.07 -6.04
C VAL A 57 9.32 11.49 -5.88
N ALA A 58 10.19 12.48 -5.69
CA ALA A 58 9.79 13.88 -5.57
C ALA A 58 9.20 14.48 -6.86
N ASP A 59 9.50 13.90 -8.03
CA ASP A 59 8.98 14.34 -9.33
C ASP A 59 7.66 13.64 -9.70
N LEU A 60 7.28 12.58 -8.98
CA LEU A 60 6.02 11.88 -9.23
C LEU A 60 4.81 12.71 -8.78
N PRO A 61 3.68 12.62 -9.50
CA PRO A 61 2.44 13.24 -9.05
C PRO A 61 2.01 12.64 -7.72
N HIS A 62 1.57 13.49 -6.79
CA HIS A 62 1.07 13.05 -5.49
C HIS A 62 -0.19 12.18 -5.63
N GLU A 63 -1.05 12.57 -6.55
CA GLU A 63 -2.36 11.99 -6.81
C GLU A 63 -2.77 12.25 -8.27
N CYS A 64 -3.89 11.68 -8.70
CA CYS A 64 -4.33 11.75 -10.09
C CYS A 64 -4.79 13.14 -10.53
N SER A 65 -5.11 14.03 -9.60
CA SER A 65 -5.48 15.43 -9.90
C SER A 65 -4.31 16.22 -10.53
N TRP A 66 -3.06 15.77 -10.34
CA TRP A 66 -1.85 16.41 -10.88
C TRP A 66 -1.31 15.73 -12.13
N VAL A 67 -1.98 14.66 -12.60
CA VAL A 67 -1.60 13.96 -13.81
C VAL A 67 -2.12 14.71 -15.03
N ASP A 68 -1.21 15.15 -15.89
CA ASP A 68 -1.54 15.70 -17.21
C ASP A 68 -1.51 14.58 -18.25
N GLY A 69 -2.65 13.93 -18.48
CA GLY A 69 -2.77 12.80 -19.40
C GLY A 69 -4.17 12.19 -19.45
N PRO A 70 -4.38 11.18 -20.32
CA PRO A 70 -5.65 10.45 -20.40
C PRO A 70 -5.86 9.52 -19.21
N SER A 71 -7.08 8.98 -19.05
CA SER A 71 -7.33 7.93 -18.05
C SER A 71 -6.43 6.71 -18.30
N GLY A 72 -5.86 6.15 -17.23
CA GLY A 72 -4.90 5.05 -17.36
C GLY A 72 -4.18 4.73 -16.06
N LEU A 73 -3.19 3.83 -16.14
CA LEU A 73 -2.33 3.52 -15.00
C LEU A 73 -1.22 4.55 -14.87
N TYR A 74 -1.02 5.04 -13.65
CA TYR A 74 0.05 5.96 -13.30
C TYR A 74 0.74 5.51 -12.03
N ILE A 75 2.01 5.90 -11.89
CA ILE A 75 2.73 5.82 -10.63
C ILE A 75 2.50 7.14 -9.91
N VAL A 76 1.97 7.07 -8.70
CA VAL A 76 1.74 8.23 -7.82
C VAL A 76 2.52 8.07 -6.53
N ALA A 77 2.85 9.17 -5.88
CA ALA A 77 3.56 9.19 -4.60
C ALA A 77 2.75 9.93 -3.52
N PRO A 78 1.82 9.26 -2.82
CA PRO A 78 1.05 9.87 -1.76
C PRO A 78 1.93 10.17 -0.53
N GLY A 79 2.19 11.44 -0.30
CA GLY A 79 3.02 11.97 0.77
C GLY A 79 4.45 11.44 0.77
N SER A 80 5.04 11.29 1.96
CA SER A 80 6.38 10.71 2.16
C SER A 80 6.41 9.18 2.01
N GLY A 81 5.50 8.62 1.23
CA GLY A 81 5.32 7.19 1.06
C GLY A 81 6.14 6.56 -0.05
N ARG A 82 6.09 5.23 -0.13
CA ARG A 82 6.54 4.52 -1.33
C ARG A 82 5.57 4.84 -2.47
N PRO A 83 6.07 5.13 -3.67
CA PRO A 83 5.23 5.23 -4.85
C PRO A 83 4.42 3.95 -5.07
N LEU A 84 3.23 4.11 -5.60
CA LEU A 84 2.33 3.01 -5.92
C LEU A 84 1.71 3.22 -7.30
N VAL A 85 1.30 2.12 -7.92
CA VAL A 85 0.55 2.16 -9.17
C VAL A 85 -0.94 2.24 -8.84
N THR A 86 -1.64 3.16 -9.49
CA THR A 86 -3.11 3.26 -9.43
C THR A 86 -3.69 3.60 -10.80
N PHE A 87 -5.00 3.49 -10.94
CA PHE A 87 -5.72 3.97 -12.11
C PHE A 87 -6.18 5.41 -11.86
N CYS A 88 -5.81 6.32 -12.76
CA CYS A 88 -6.32 7.67 -12.80
C CYS A 88 -7.49 7.76 -13.77
N ASP A 89 -8.64 8.19 -13.29
CA ASP A 89 -9.79 8.52 -14.13
C ASP A 89 -9.87 10.03 -14.34
N GLN A 90 -9.62 10.42 -15.58
CA GLN A 90 -9.58 11.80 -16.08
C GLN A 90 -10.84 12.16 -16.87
N LEU A 91 -11.84 11.27 -16.93
CA LEU A 91 -13.07 11.44 -17.72
C LEU A 91 -14.31 11.60 -16.85
N THR A 92 -14.37 10.97 -15.68
CA THR A 92 -15.52 11.08 -14.79
C THR A 92 -15.58 12.47 -14.14
N GLY A 93 -16.67 13.20 -14.37
CA GLY A 93 -16.86 14.54 -13.83
C GLY A 93 -15.79 15.52 -14.33
N ALA A 94 -15.03 16.11 -13.40
CA ALA A 94 -13.91 17.00 -13.72
C ALA A 94 -12.56 16.26 -13.93
N GLY A 95 -12.54 14.93 -13.78
CA GLY A 95 -11.30 14.15 -13.79
C GLY A 95 -10.53 14.23 -12.47
N GLY A 96 -9.28 13.77 -12.48
CA GLY A 96 -8.39 13.77 -11.33
C GLY A 96 -8.66 12.67 -10.30
N TRP A 97 -9.54 11.71 -10.59
CA TRP A 97 -9.90 10.67 -9.63
C TRP A 97 -8.80 9.62 -9.50
N THR A 98 -8.36 9.39 -8.27
CA THR A 98 -7.47 8.28 -7.93
C THR A 98 -8.29 7.06 -7.52
N LEU A 99 -8.13 5.94 -8.22
CA LEU A 99 -8.78 4.69 -7.83
C LEU A 99 -8.17 4.17 -6.51
N VAL A 100 -9.02 4.01 -5.49
CA VAL A 100 -8.59 3.50 -4.18
C VAL A 100 -9.04 2.06 -3.91
N GLN A 101 -10.13 1.63 -4.55
CA GLN A 101 -10.69 0.28 -4.40
C GLN A 101 -11.43 -0.14 -5.67
N ARG A 102 -11.35 -1.41 -6.07
CA ARG A 102 -12.24 -1.99 -7.08
C ARG A 102 -12.63 -3.43 -6.77
N ARG A 103 -13.92 -3.73 -6.95
CA ARG A 103 -14.51 -5.08 -7.02
C ARG A 103 -15.07 -5.30 -8.41
N GLN A 104 -14.94 -6.52 -8.94
CA GLN A 104 -15.47 -6.84 -10.27
C GLN A 104 -15.88 -8.31 -10.43
N ASP A 105 -15.09 -9.26 -9.89
CA ASP A 105 -15.20 -10.69 -10.23
C ASP A 105 -14.88 -11.64 -9.07
N GLY A 106 -14.45 -11.13 -7.92
CA GLY A 106 -14.06 -11.95 -6.77
C GLY A 106 -12.73 -12.70 -6.95
N SER A 107 -11.90 -12.34 -7.93
CA SER A 107 -10.57 -12.93 -8.13
C SER A 107 -9.57 -12.59 -7.03
N GLN A 108 -9.80 -11.50 -6.29
CA GLN A 108 -8.98 -11.10 -5.16
C GLN A 108 -9.70 -11.41 -3.84
N GLU A 109 -8.96 -12.04 -2.94
CA GLU A 109 -9.39 -12.27 -1.56
C GLU A 109 -9.36 -10.93 -0.77
N PHE A 110 -10.44 -10.59 -0.07
CA PHE A 110 -10.58 -9.35 0.72
C PHE A 110 -10.68 -9.60 2.23
N ASN A 111 -10.79 -10.84 2.71
CA ASN A 111 -10.66 -11.19 4.13
C ASN A 111 -9.19 -11.16 4.56
N LYS A 112 -8.67 -9.93 4.63
CA LYS A 112 -7.26 -9.62 4.84
C LYS A 112 -6.96 -9.19 6.27
N LYS A 113 -5.71 -9.37 6.67
CA LYS A 113 -5.22 -8.91 7.97
C LYS A 113 -4.99 -7.39 7.97
N TRP A 114 -4.86 -6.84 9.17
CA TRP A 114 -4.62 -5.41 9.38
C TRP A 114 -3.40 -4.87 8.61
N ASP A 115 -2.29 -5.60 8.62
CA ASP A 115 -1.07 -5.25 7.91
C ASP A 115 -1.29 -5.23 6.39
N GLU A 116 -1.99 -6.22 5.85
CA GLU A 116 -2.36 -6.26 4.43
C GLU A 116 -3.27 -5.08 4.04
N TYR A 117 -4.27 -4.74 4.85
CA TYR A 117 -5.11 -3.56 4.63
C TYR A 117 -4.34 -2.25 4.79
N THR A 118 -3.35 -2.20 5.68
CA THR A 118 -2.48 -1.03 5.87
C THR A 118 -1.64 -0.77 4.62
N THR A 119 -1.04 -1.81 4.06
CA THR A 119 -0.14 -1.69 2.89
C THR A 119 -0.87 -1.71 1.54
N GLY A 120 -2.07 -2.28 1.48
CA GLY A 120 -2.79 -2.53 0.23
C GLY A 120 -2.50 -3.90 -0.37
N PHE A 121 -3.37 -4.31 -1.30
CA PHE A 121 -3.32 -5.61 -1.98
C PHE A 121 -4.09 -5.60 -3.30
N GLY A 122 -3.89 -6.62 -4.11
CA GLY A 122 -4.51 -6.75 -5.44
C GLY A 122 -3.81 -5.91 -6.50
N SER A 123 -4.53 -5.57 -7.58
CA SER A 123 -3.97 -4.85 -8.72
C SER A 123 -4.96 -3.85 -9.32
N PRO A 124 -4.54 -2.62 -9.64
CA PRO A 124 -5.37 -1.64 -10.34
C PRO A 124 -5.67 -2.03 -11.81
N LEU A 125 -5.36 -3.24 -12.24
CA LEU A 125 -5.90 -3.85 -13.48
C LEU A 125 -7.08 -4.80 -13.22
N GLY A 126 -7.37 -5.12 -11.96
CA GLY A 126 -8.48 -5.97 -11.54
C GLY A 126 -9.03 -5.52 -10.19
N GLU A 127 -9.19 -6.45 -9.27
CA GLU A 127 -9.63 -6.13 -7.91
C GLU A 127 -8.46 -5.67 -7.02
N PHE A 128 -8.72 -4.64 -6.20
CA PHE A 128 -7.64 -3.88 -5.56
C PHE A 128 -8.11 -3.13 -4.32
N TRP A 129 -7.19 -2.95 -3.38
CA TRP A 129 -7.24 -1.98 -2.29
C TRP A 129 -5.91 -1.23 -2.23
N ILE A 130 -5.95 0.11 -2.25
CA ILE A 130 -4.76 0.97 -2.28
C ILE A 130 -3.90 0.92 -1.02
N GLY A 131 -4.50 0.53 0.10
CA GLY A 131 -3.87 0.54 1.42
C GLY A 131 -4.32 1.73 2.26
N ASN A 132 -4.62 1.49 3.53
CA ASN A 132 -5.15 2.50 4.44
C ASN A 132 -4.13 3.62 4.68
N GLU A 133 -2.84 3.30 4.69
CA GLU A 133 -1.78 4.29 4.84
C GLU A 133 -1.68 5.22 3.63
N ALA A 134 -1.84 4.69 2.42
CA ALA A 134 -1.90 5.50 1.21
C ALA A 134 -3.16 6.38 1.19
N LEU A 135 -4.30 5.81 1.59
CA LEU A 135 -5.58 6.51 1.67
C LEU A 135 -5.54 7.66 2.69
N HIS A 136 -4.92 7.45 3.85
CA HIS A 136 -4.65 8.49 4.82
C HIS A 136 -3.82 9.63 4.20
N ARG A 137 -2.69 9.31 3.55
CA ARG A 137 -1.80 10.34 2.98
C ARG A 137 -2.45 11.13 1.85
N LEU A 138 -3.26 10.48 1.02
CA LEU A 138 -4.04 11.15 -0.03
C LEU A 138 -5.02 12.17 0.55
N THR A 139 -5.62 11.86 1.71
CA THR A 139 -6.73 12.65 2.27
C THR A 139 -6.35 13.54 3.45
N ALA A 140 -5.11 13.46 3.95
CA ALA A 140 -4.69 14.19 5.15
C ALA A 140 -4.47 15.71 4.94
N ALA A 141 -4.08 16.11 3.73
CA ALA A 141 -3.64 17.49 3.44
C ALA A 141 -4.65 18.29 2.60
N ASN A 142 -5.59 17.62 1.95
CA ASN A 142 -6.49 18.22 0.95
C ASN A 142 -7.95 17.94 1.30
N LEU A 143 -8.83 18.82 0.84
CA LEU A 143 -10.26 18.51 0.76
C LEU A 143 -10.45 17.50 -0.37
N SER A 144 -10.55 16.22 0.01
CA SER A 144 -10.80 15.13 -0.93
C SER A 144 -12.28 14.80 -0.95
N SER A 145 -12.81 14.53 -2.14
CA SER A 145 -14.14 13.96 -2.32
C SER A 145 -14.04 12.46 -2.58
N LEU A 146 -15.07 11.71 -2.21
CA LEU A 146 -15.18 10.27 -2.47
C LEU A 146 -16.33 10.01 -3.42
N ARG A 147 -16.06 9.29 -4.52
CA ARG A 147 -17.08 8.71 -5.39
C ARG A 147 -17.07 7.20 -5.27
N ILE A 148 -18.25 6.61 -5.15
CA ILE A 148 -18.48 5.16 -5.13
C ILE A 148 -19.41 4.81 -6.28
N ASP A 149 -18.89 4.05 -7.24
CA ASP A 149 -19.67 3.49 -8.34
C ASP A 149 -20.04 2.02 -8.06
N LEU A 150 -21.31 1.69 -8.25
CA LEU A 150 -21.90 0.40 -7.90
C LEU A 150 -22.72 -0.13 -9.08
N VAL A 151 -22.72 -1.45 -9.26
CA VAL A 151 -23.62 -2.14 -10.20
C VAL A 151 -24.39 -3.20 -9.43
N ASP A 152 -25.72 -3.15 -9.51
CA ASP A 152 -26.55 -4.16 -8.85
C ASP A 152 -26.63 -5.48 -9.64
N ILE A 153 -27.24 -6.50 -9.04
CA ILE A 153 -27.37 -7.84 -9.64
C ILE A 153 -28.18 -7.87 -10.95
N TYR A 154 -28.91 -6.79 -11.27
CA TYR A 154 -29.66 -6.63 -12.50
C TYR A 154 -28.90 -5.79 -13.54
N GLY A 155 -27.66 -5.38 -13.24
CA GLY A 155 -26.81 -4.59 -14.12
C GLY A 155 -27.12 -3.09 -14.10
N LYS A 156 -27.93 -2.60 -13.14
CA LYS A 156 -28.20 -1.17 -13.03
C LYS A 156 -27.06 -0.48 -12.28
N ALA A 157 -26.60 0.63 -12.85
CA ALA A 157 -25.58 1.47 -12.26
C ALA A 157 -26.14 2.44 -11.22
N TRP A 158 -25.39 2.59 -10.14
CA TRP A 158 -25.68 3.49 -9.02
C TRP A 158 -24.39 4.19 -8.59
N TYR A 159 -24.51 5.37 -8.00
CA TYR A 159 -23.39 6.10 -7.42
C TYR A 159 -23.77 6.83 -6.14
N ALA A 160 -22.78 7.00 -5.27
CA ALA A 160 -22.80 7.88 -4.12
C ALA A 160 -21.53 8.72 -4.14
N GLU A 161 -21.67 10.02 -3.88
CA GLU A 161 -20.56 10.97 -3.74
C GLU A 161 -20.64 11.66 -2.38
N TYR A 162 -19.47 11.96 -1.82
CA TYR A 162 -19.29 12.71 -0.59
C TYR A 162 -18.32 13.85 -0.87
N ASP A 163 -18.75 15.09 -0.63
CA ASP A 163 -17.94 16.28 -0.88
C ASP A 163 -16.67 16.29 -0.02
N GLU A 164 -16.77 15.80 1.22
CA GLU A 164 -15.63 15.63 2.13
C GLU A 164 -15.44 14.16 2.49
N PHE A 165 -14.21 13.69 2.34
CA PHE A 165 -13.76 12.36 2.70
C PHE A 165 -12.35 12.42 3.24
N SER A 166 -12.15 11.86 4.43
CA SER A 166 -10.81 11.66 4.98
C SER A 166 -10.69 10.41 5.82
N VAL A 167 -9.45 9.91 5.88
CA VAL A 167 -9.06 8.76 6.70
C VAL A 167 -7.96 9.21 7.65
N ALA A 168 -8.15 8.99 8.95
CA ALA A 168 -7.16 9.32 9.97
C ALA A 168 -5.91 8.41 9.87
N ASN A 169 -4.88 8.68 10.67
CA ASN A 169 -3.68 7.85 10.68
C ASN A 169 -3.90 6.49 11.40
N ALA A 170 -2.89 5.62 11.34
CA ALA A 170 -2.93 4.31 11.99
C ALA A 170 -3.18 4.36 13.51
N THR A 171 -2.72 5.40 14.20
CA THR A 171 -2.88 5.52 15.66
C THR A 171 -4.32 5.82 16.08
N ASP A 172 -5.12 6.42 15.20
CA ASP A 172 -6.58 6.57 15.35
C ASP A 172 -7.34 5.48 14.57
N GLY A 173 -6.69 4.37 14.23
CA GLY A 173 -7.33 3.22 13.61
C GLY A 173 -7.90 3.51 12.21
N TYR A 174 -7.28 4.41 11.44
CA TYR A 174 -7.76 4.79 10.10
C TYR A 174 -9.24 5.24 10.09
N ARG A 175 -9.64 5.99 11.12
CA ARG A 175 -11.01 6.48 11.30
C ARG A 175 -11.53 7.22 10.05
N LEU A 176 -12.73 6.85 9.62
CA LEU A 176 -13.44 7.48 8.51
C LEU A 176 -14.07 8.81 8.93
N THR A 177 -13.99 9.83 8.07
CA THR A 177 -14.84 11.02 8.14
C THR A 177 -15.42 11.28 6.76
N VAL A 178 -16.75 11.41 6.68
CA VAL A 178 -17.48 11.75 5.45
C VAL A 178 -18.54 12.81 5.68
N SER A 179 -18.77 13.68 4.69
CA SER A 179 -19.85 14.67 4.69
C SER A 179 -20.25 15.06 3.26
N GLY A 180 -21.36 15.79 3.10
CA GLY A 180 -21.80 16.29 1.79
C GLY A 180 -22.30 15.21 0.83
N TYR A 181 -23.01 14.21 1.36
CA TYR A 181 -23.54 13.12 0.56
C TYR A 181 -24.52 13.61 -0.53
N HIS A 182 -24.36 13.06 -1.74
CA HIS A 182 -25.31 13.14 -2.82
C HIS A 182 -25.18 11.94 -3.76
N GLY A 183 -26.21 11.66 -4.57
CA GLY A 183 -26.17 10.56 -5.54
C GLY A 183 -27.51 9.88 -5.73
N ASN A 184 -27.51 8.71 -6.36
CA ASN A 184 -28.71 7.91 -6.58
C ASN A 184 -28.71 6.58 -5.82
N ALA A 185 -27.58 6.15 -5.25
CA ALA A 185 -27.51 5.04 -4.29
C ALA A 185 -27.85 5.55 -2.88
N SER A 186 -28.37 4.71 -1.99
CA SER A 186 -28.60 5.11 -0.58
C SER A 186 -27.31 5.53 0.13
N ASP A 187 -27.40 6.49 1.06
CA ASP A 187 -26.30 6.86 1.95
C ASP A 187 -26.04 5.77 3.01
N ALA A 188 -25.28 4.76 2.62
CA ALA A 188 -24.93 3.65 3.50
C ALA A 188 -23.65 3.90 4.31
N LEU A 189 -22.82 4.87 3.90
CA LEU A 189 -21.53 5.11 4.51
C LEU A 189 -21.65 6.02 5.75
N ASP A 190 -22.70 6.82 5.86
CA ASP A 190 -22.98 7.62 7.06
C ASP A 190 -23.04 6.76 8.34
N TYR A 191 -23.56 5.52 8.26
CA TYR A 191 -23.55 4.58 9.40
C TYR A 191 -22.14 4.19 9.87
N GLN A 192 -21.13 4.37 9.03
CA GLN A 192 -19.72 4.09 9.32
C GLN A 192 -18.94 5.39 9.60
N ASN A 193 -19.58 6.55 9.54
CA ASN A 193 -18.93 7.82 9.77
C ASN A 193 -18.35 7.86 11.20
N HIS A 194 -17.11 8.33 11.32
CA HIS A 194 -16.33 8.35 12.56
C HIS A 194 -16.00 6.99 13.17
N MET A 195 -16.26 5.88 12.49
CA MET A 195 -15.84 4.55 12.91
C MET A 195 -14.37 4.29 12.54
N GLN A 196 -13.68 3.52 13.38
CA GLN A 196 -12.36 2.97 13.07
C GLN A 196 -12.49 1.82 12.08
N PHE A 197 -11.42 1.58 11.32
CA PHE A 197 -11.33 0.52 10.33
C PHE A 197 -11.29 -0.89 10.96
#